data_AF-A0A974ZKK1-F1
#
_entry.id   AF-A0A974ZKK1-F1
#
_cell.length_a   1.000
_cell.length_b   1.000
_cell.length_c   1.000
_cell.angle_alpha   90.00
_cell.angle_beta   90.00
_cell.angle_gamma   90.00
#
_symmetry.space_group_name_H-M   'P 1'
#
loop_
_entity.id
_entity.type
_entity.pdbx_description
1 polymer ?
#
loop_
_entity_poly.entity_id
_entity_poly.type
_entity_poly.pdbx_seq_one_letter_code
_entity_poly.pdbx_strand_id
1 'polypeptide(L)'
;MASELILGITLESTGTYQAALQGDYGVAKPLLDLVDAADYTHGVLDESEASAYVLAEFLLEHQEAGLLPPIVEISDVVAAYDQAIERFAELK
;
A
#
# COMPACT_ATOMS: atom_id res chain seq x y z
N MET A 1 -13.52 -3.93 4.97
CA MET A 1 -13.09 -5.15 5.68
C MET A 1 -11.57 -5.38 5.55
N ALA A 2 -10.80 -4.51 4.86
CA ALA A 2 -9.34 -4.61 4.79
C ALA A 2 -8.63 -4.08 6.04
N SER A 3 -9.23 -3.12 6.75
CA SER A 3 -8.65 -2.50 7.95
C SER A 3 -8.39 -3.46 9.13
N GLU A 4 -9.13 -4.57 9.23
CA GLU A 4 -8.87 -5.61 10.25
C GLU A 4 -7.65 -6.49 9.92
N LEU A 5 -7.20 -6.47 8.65
CA LEU A 5 -6.03 -7.20 8.19
C LEU A 5 -4.75 -6.35 8.24
N ILE A 6 -4.84 -5.05 8.46
CA ILE A 6 -3.67 -4.20 8.68
C ILE A 6 -3.40 -4.17 10.18
N LEU A 7 -2.33 -4.85 10.60
CA LEU A 7 -1.93 -4.90 12.01
C LEU A 7 -1.16 -3.66 12.44
N GLY A 8 -0.55 -2.96 11.47
CA GLY A 8 0.11 -1.68 11.68
C GLY A 8 0.96 -1.28 10.48
N ILE A 9 1.29 0.01 10.43
CA ILE A 9 2.22 0.60 9.47
C ILE A 9 3.26 1.36 10.28
N THR A 10 4.53 1.23 9.91
CA THR A 10 5.64 1.90 10.62
C THR A 10 6.56 2.56 9.61
N LEU A 11 6.93 3.82 9.86
CA LEU A 11 7.87 4.57 9.03
C LEU A 11 9.28 3.99 9.16
N GLU A 12 9.90 3.62 8.04
CA GLU A 12 11.29 3.15 8.00
C GLU A 12 12.23 4.26 7.50
N SER A 13 11.82 4.96 6.44
CA SER A 13 12.50 6.13 5.88
C SER A 13 11.48 7.07 5.25
N THR A 14 11.88 8.29 4.88
CA THR A 14 11.00 9.25 4.19
C THR A 14 10.31 8.60 3.00
N GLY A 15 8.97 8.56 3.01
CA GLY A 15 8.15 7.95 1.96
C GLY A 15 8.10 6.42 1.98
N THR A 16 8.82 5.73 2.86
CA THR A 16 8.87 4.26 2.89
C THR A 16 8.37 3.72 4.23
N TYR A 17 7.45 2.77 4.16
CA TYR A 17 6.76 2.22 5.33
C TYR A 17 6.81 0.70 5.35
N GLN A 18 7.12 0.12 6.51
CA GLN A 18 6.92 -1.30 6.74
C GLN A 18 5.46 -1.53 7.15
N ALA A 19 4.70 -2.22 6.31
CA ALA A 19 3.34 -2.67 6.64
C ALA A 19 3.40 -4.05 7.31
N ALA A 20 2.61 -4.26 8.36
CA ALA A 20 2.37 -5.56 8.96
C ALA A 20 0.94 -6.00 8.61
N LEU A 21 0.81 -6.99 7.75
CA LEU A 21 -0.46 -7.41 7.16
C LEU A 21 -0.79 -8.84 7.56
N GLN A 22 -1.98 -9.07 8.10
CA GLN A 22 -2.50 -10.40 8.41
C GLN A 22 -2.92 -11.10 7.12
N GLY A 23 -2.25 -12.21 6.82
CA GLY A 23 -2.61 -13.14 5.78
C GLY A 23 -3.10 -14.47 6.34
N ASP A 24 -3.47 -15.38 5.45
CA ASP A 24 -3.97 -16.72 5.81
C ASP A 24 -2.88 -17.61 6.40
N TYR A 25 -1.62 -17.35 6.04
CA TYR A 25 -0.45 -18.14 6.44
C TYR A 25 0.42 -17.46 7.51
N GLY A 26 0.00 -16.30 8.02
CA GLY A 26 0.74 -15.53 9.01
C GLY A 26 0.79 -14.04 8.69
N VAL A 27 1.76 -13.35 9.28
CA VAL A 27 1.93 -11.90 9.08
C VAL A 27 2.95 -11.64 7.98
N ALA A 28 2.50 -11.05 6.88
CA ALA A 28 3.36 -10.53 5.83
C ALA A 28 3.89 -9.15 6.22
N LYS A 29 5.13 -8.87 5.81
CA LYS A 29 5.80 -7.60 6.09
C LYS A 29 6.43 -6.99 4.83
N PRO A 30 5.62 -6.50 3.87
CA PRO A 30 6.14 -5.78 2.72
C PRO A 30 6.54 -4.35 3.11
N LEU A 31 7.60 -3.84 2.46
CA LEU A 31 7.90 -2.42 2.43
C LEU A 31 7.02 -1.77 1.36
N LEU A 32 6.33 -0.70 1.74
CA LEU A 32 5.54 0.15 0.87
C LEU A 32 6.37 1.40 0.56
N ASP A 33 6.76 1.54 -0.70
CA ASP A 33 7.52 2.70 -1.17
C ASP A 33 6.58 3.69 -1.88
N LEU A 34 6.34 4.82 -1.22
CA LEU A 34 5.52 5.93 -1.68
C LEU A 34 6.37 7.11 -2.16
N VAL A 35 7.68 6.95 -2.35
CA VAL A 35 8.52 8.03 -2.91
C VAL A 35 7.92 8.49 -4.24
N ASP A 36 7.75 9.82 -4.37
CA ASP A 36 7.11 10.46 -5.52
C ASP A 36 5.66 10.00 -5.79
N ALA A 37 4.94 9.48 -4.78
CA ALA A 37 3.55 9.01 -4.93
C ALA A 37 2.61 10.08 -5.50
N ALA A 38 2.84 11.35 -5.18
CA ALA A 38 2.05 12.46 -5.72
C ALA A 38 2.18 12.56 -7.25
N ASP A 39 3.36 12.25 -7.81
CA ASP A 39 3.59 12.31 -9.25
C ASP A 39 2.93 11.13 -9.97
N TYR A 40 3.01 9.93 -9.39
CA TYR A 40 2.41 8.72 -9.97
C TYR A 40 0.89 8.66 -9.84
N THR A 41 0.33 9.26 -8.79
CA THR A 41 -1.11 9.19 -8.49
C THR A 41 -1.83 10.50 -8.78
N HIS A 42 -1.19 11.46 -9.44
CA HIS A 42 -1.73 12.80 -9.71
C HIS A 42 -2.22 13.53 -8.44
N GLY A 43 -1.48 13.37 -7.34
CA GLY A 43 -1.73 14.00 -6.04
C GLY A 43 -2.79 13.31 -5.19
N VAL A 44 -3.31 12.15 -5.60
CA VAL A 44 -4.28 11.38 -4.80
C VAL A 44 -3.61 10.84 -3.54
N LEU A 45 -2.42 10.24 -3.69
CA LEU A 45 -1.56 9.81 -2.59
C LEU A 45 -0.35 10.73 -2.44
N ASP A 46 0.20 10.73 -1.25
CA ASP A 46 1.44 11.42 -0.86
C ASP A 46 2.35 10.45 -0.08
N GLU A 47 3.50 10.92 0.37
CA GLU A 47 4.46 10.15 1.16
C GLU A 47 4.05 9.96 2.63
N SER A 48 2.78 10.18 2.99
CA SER A 48 2.32 10.10 4.37
C SER A 48 1.94 8.68 4.79
N GLU A 49 1.87 8.47 6.10
CA GLU A 49 1.42 7.20 6.69
C GLU A 49 -0.03 6.90 6.29
N ALA A 50 -0.89 7.92 6.17
CA ALA A 50 -2.27 7.74 5.74
C ALA A 50 -2.35 7.17 4.32
N SER A 51 -1.48 7.65 3.41
CA SER A 51 -1.37 7.11 2.06
C SER A 51 -0.82 5.67 2.05
N ALA A 52 0.05 5.31 3.00
CA ALA A 52 0.51 3.95 3.17
C ALA A 52 -0.62 3.00 3.63
N TYR A 53 -1.54 3.47 4.48
CA TYR A 53 -2.75 2.72 4.82
C TYR A 53 -3.62 2.50 3.59
N VAL A 54 -3.86 3.54 2.80
CA VAL A 54 -4.65 3.41 1.56
C VAL A 54 -4.01 2.41 0.59
N LEU A 55 -2.69 2.47 0.40
CA LEU A 55 -1.98 1.52 -0.45
C LEU A 55 -2.08 0.09 0.09
N ALA A 56 -1.89 -0.13 1.40
CA ALA A 56 -2.05 -1.43 2.02
C ALA A 56 -3.48 -1.99 1.86
N GLU A 57 -4.50 -1.16 2.07
CA GLU A 57 -5.90 -1.57 1.87
C GLU A 57 -6.16 -1.97 0.43
N PHE A 58 -5.71 -1.15 -0.52
CA PHE A 58 -5.84 -1.46 -1.94
C PHE A 58 -5.17 -2.79 -2.30
N LEU A 59 -3.96 -3.05 -1.81
CA LEU A 59 -3.25 -4.30 -2.06
C LEU A 59 -4.03 -5.50 -1.54
N LEU A 60 -4.59 -5.40 -0.34
CA LEU A 60 -5.39 -6.47 0.28
C LEU A 60 -6.74 -6.70 -0.42
N GLU A 61 -7.29 -5.71 -1.14
CA GLU A 61 -8.45 -5.90 -2.00
C GLU A 61 -8.13 -6.76 -3.24
N HIS A 62 -6.87 -6.80 -3.67
CA HIS A 62 -6.44 -7.42 -4.93
C HIS A 62 -5.65 -8.72 -4.75
N GLN A 63 -4.96 -8.89 -3.63
CA GLN A 63 -4.10 -10.05 -3.39
C GLN A 63 -3.99 -10.39 -1.90
N GLU A 64 -3.76 -11.67 -1.63
CA GLU A 64 -3.51 -12.17 -0.27
C GLU A 64 -2.16 -11.64 0.25
N ALA A 65 -2.10 -11.30 1.54
CA ALA A 65 -0.96 -10.60 2.13
C ALA A 65 0.36 -11.38 1.98
N GLY A 66 0.33 -12.71 2.14
CA GLY A 66 1.50 -13.58 1.99
C GLY A 66 2.01 -13.74 0.56
N LEU A 67 1.25 -13.29 -0.44
CA LEU A 67 1.65 -13.27 -1.85
C LEU A 67 2.26 -11.94 -2.29
N LEU A 68 2.20 -10.91 -1.44
CA LEU A 68 2.79 -9.61 -1.74
C LEU A 68 4.31 -9.73 -1.92
N PRO A 69 4.89 -8.98 -2.88
CA PRO A 69 6.34 -8.89 -2.97
C PRO A 69 6.90 -8.22 -1.70
N PRO A 70 8.17 -8.50 -1.36
CA PRO A 70 8.80 -7.93 -0.17
C PRO A 70 8.91 -6.40 -0.22
N ILE A 71 8.91 -5.81 -1.42
CA ILE A 71 8.89 -4.38 -1.66
C ILE A 71 7.79 -4.11 -2.69
N VAL A 72 6.95 -3.13 -2.41
CA VAL A 72 5.86 -2.66 -3.26
C VAL A 72 6.10 -1.19 -3.56
N GLU A 73 6.45 -0.88 -4.80
CA GLU A 73 6.61 0.50 -5.27
C GLU A 73 5.28 1.04 -5.79
N ILE A 74 4.93 2.29 -5.43
CA ILE A 74 3.68 2.91 -5.89
C ILE A 74 3.59 3.01 -7.42
N SER A 75 4.72 3.24 -8.09
CA SER A 75 4.86 3.27 -9.55
C SER A 75 4.45 1.93 -10.18
N ASP A 76 4.92 0.81 -9.61
CA ASP A 76 4.60 -0.53 -10.07
C ASP A 76 3.12 -0.86 -9.85
N VAL A 77 2.54 -0.43 -8.74
CA VAL A 77 1.11 -0.65 -8.45
C VAL A 77 0.24 0.11 -9.44
N VAL A 78 0.53 1.39 -9.70
CA VAL A 78 -0.22 2.18 -10.69
C VAL A 78 -0.05 1.62 -12.10
N ALA A 79 1.12 1.09 -12.44
CA ALA A 79 1.36 0.46 -13.74
C ALA A 79 0.66 -0.91 -13.88
N ALA A 80 0.50 -1.65 -12.78
CA ALA A 80 -0.10 -2.98 -12.79
C ALA A 80 -1.63 -2.95 -12.74
N TYR A 81 -2.24 -1.91 -12.16
CA TYR A 81 -3.68 -1.83 -11.94
C TYR A 81 -4.26 -0.56 -12.55
N ASP A 82 -4.96 -0.69 -13.69
CA ASP A 82 -5.55 0.44 -14.44
C ASP A 82 -6.48 1.33 -13.60
N GLN A 83 -7.12 0.79 -12.56
CA GLN A 83 -8.07 1.49 -11.68
C GLN A 83 -7.46 1.91 -10.33
N ALA A 84 -6.14 1.79 -10.15
CA ALA A 84 -5.48 2.06 -8.87
C ALA A 84 -5.78 3.47 -8.36
N ILE A 85 -5.60 4.48 -9.20
CA ILE A 85 -5.76 5.88 -8.81
C ILE A 85 -7.21 6.19 -8.40
N GLU A 86 -8.19 5.67 -9.15
CA GLU A 86 -9.61 5.84 -8.81
C GLU A 86 -9.94 5.19 -7.46
N ARG A 87 -9.46 3.96 -7.23
CA ARG A 87 -9.69 3.25 -5.97
C ARG A 87 -8.96 3.88 -4.79
N PHE A 88 -7.75 4.40 -4.97
CA PHE A 88 -7.05 5.15 -3.92
C PHE A 88 -7.85 6.37 -3.46
N ALA A 89 -8.50 7.07 -4.39
CA ALA A 89 -9.33 8.23 -4.06
C ALA A 89 -10.59 7.85 -3.26
N GLU A 90 -11.12 6.64 -3.46
CA GLU A 90 -12.28 6.12 -2.75
C GLU A 90 -11.96 5.57 -1.35
N LEU A 91 -10.72 5.14 -1.14
CA LEU A 91 -10.23 4.58 0.13
C LEU A 91 -9.71 5.65 1.11
N LYS A 92 -9.50 6.88 0.65
CA LYS A 92 -8.98 8.00 1.45
C LYS A 92 -10.06 8.67 2.31
#